data_AF-A7S0X8-F1
#
_entry.id   AF-A7S0X8-F1
#
_cell.length_a   1.000
_cell.length_b   1.000
_cell.length_c   1.000
_cell.angle_alpha   90.00
_cell.angle_beta   90.00
_cell.angle_gamma   90.00
#
_symmetry.space_group_name_H-M   'P 1'
#
loop_
_entity.id
_entity.type
_entity.pdbx_description
1 polymer ?
#
loop_
_entity_poly.entity_id
_entity_poly.type
_entity_poly.pdbx_seq_one_letter_code
_entity_poly.pdbx_strand_id
1 'polypeptide(L)'
;MPYAPYESVISAGAAERSRKRVEESWLKPHIPDDFVSISGYNIIRLDRESTEHGGVCMYVRDHIRFKILTDIMDDNFEVLWVQIWLPRLPRGIQSIIIGTVYHPPSSSDPLILAYLHESMSIVEAQFTDCGVILLGDYNKLGMTRIKNAYGVKQIVPFPTRGNNKLDLVFTDLSAFYEVPIKRPPFGLSDHDSVEVQPVARQKFPDNKVLLKSRDLRSTKRVLLCRSTWKKKQRVKLGQDCLSEWGVVPAGVPQGKKLGPWLFIAMINDLDIADTELWKYVDDTTISETVPKSKVSTIQAAVDSLASSSASNKFQLNESKCKEMRISFSTSDTYFDPIVVNEVEIEKVSCAKILGLHISCDLKWNDHIDDIITKCKKRMFGLRQLKRSGLGKSVLVSFFRTCVRPITEYACPVYHDNLSKCTKFEAKVPMHLLKPPLVLPALHYQYNVNICLL
;
A
#
# COMPACT_ATOMS: atom_id res chain seq x y z
N MET A 1 26.19 9.03 19.20
CA MET A 1 26.36 7.94 18.20
C MET A 1 26.21 6.61 18.94
N PRO A 2 25.65 5.52 18.38
CA PRO A 2 25.39 5.20 16.97
C PRO A 2 23.91 4.80 16.71
N TYR A 3 23.51 4.58 15.45
CA TYR A 3 22.43 3.68 14.95
C TYR A 3 22.04 4.17 13.55
N ALA A 4 22.58 3.53 12.52
CA ALA A 4 22.14 3.69 11.14
C ALA A 4 21.85 2.29 10.58
N PRO A 5 20.61 1.99 10.13
CA PRO A 5 20.27 0.71 9.54
C PRO A 5 20.62 0.79 8.05
N TYR A 6 21.76 0.23 7.67
CA TYR A 6 22.14 0.05 6.27
C TYR A 6 21.82 -1.40 5.88
N GLU A 7 20.71 -1.57 5.16
CA GLU A 7 20.21 -2.85 4.67
C GLU A 7 20.67 -3.03 3.22
N SER A 8 21.83 -3.65 3.06
CA SER A 8 22.39 -4.05 1.76
C SER A 8 21.98 -5.49 1.44
N VAL A 9 21.47 -5.73 0.24
CA VAL A 9 21.33 -7.06 -0.35
C VAL A 9 22.67 -7.42 -0.99
N ILE A 10 23.20 -8.60 -0.71
CA ILE A 10 24.57 -8.93 -1.13
C ILE A 10 24.63 -10.35 -1.69
N SER A 11 24.85 -10.50 -2.99
CA SER A 11 25.08 -11.81 -3.61
C SER A 11 26.53 -12.25 -3.39
N ALA A 12 26.88 -13.42 -2.79
CA ALA A 12 28.30 -13.88 -2.70
C ALA A 12 28.82 -15.12 -1.91
N GLY A 13 29.62 -16.00 -2.55
CA GLY A 13 30.30 -17.23 -2.00
C GLY A 13 31.62 -17.06 -1.23
N ALA A 14 32.02 -18.03 -0.37
CA ALA A 14 33.09 -18.00 0.68
C ALA A 14 34.45 -18.65 0.26
N ALA A 15 35.62 -18.53 0.94
CA ALA A 15 36.00 -18.42 2.38
C ALA A 15 37.41 -17.72 2.55
N GLU A 16 37.98 -17.33 3.70
CA GLU A 16 37.72 -17.44 5.14
C GLU A 16 38.26 -16.18 5.88
N ARG A 17 37.68 -15.87 7.04
CA ARG A 17 38.01 -14.83 8.05
C ARG A 17 37.82 -13.35 7.68
N SER A 18 36.66 -12.88 8.14
CA SER A 18 36.29 -11.52 8.51
C SER A 18 35.90 -10.53 7.39
N ARG A 19 34.59 -10.31 7.32
CA ARG A 19 33.88 -9.16 6.71
C ARG A 19 33.87 -9.05 5.16
N LYS A 20 32.64 -8.98 4.63
CA LYS A 20 32.24 -8.53 3.27
C LYS A 20 32.42 -9.59 2.17
N ARG A 21 31.91 -9.36 0.94
CA ARG A 21 31.32 -10.38 0.02
C ARG A 21 31.72 -10.21 -1.47
N VAL A 22 31.55 -11.26 -2.30
CA VAL A 22 32.29 -11.80 -3.51
C VAL A 22 31.41 -12.39 -4.65
N GLU A 23 31.70 -12.29 -5.95
CA GLU A 23 30.79 -12.69 -7.05
C GLU A 23 31.10 -13.98 -7.88
N GLU A 24 31.88 -14.98 -7.43
CA GLU A 24 32.05 -16.25 -8.18
C GLU A 24 31.98 -17.50 -7.28
N SER A 25 31.05 -18.44 -7.54
CA SER A 25 30.96 -19.70 -6.78
C SER A 25 31.59 -20.86 -7.53
N TRP A 26 32.71 -21.37 -7.02
CA TRP A 26 33.34 -22.63 -7.45
C TRP A 26 32.63 -23.85 -6.84
N LEU A 27 31.32 -23.70 -6.57
CA LEU A 27 30.57 -24.63 -5.73
C LEU A 27 29.96 -25.74 -6.56
N LYS A 28 29.91 -26.92 -5.93
CA LYS A 28 29.36 -28.15 -6.50
C LYS A 28 28.22 -28.65 -5.65
N PRO A 29 27.22 -29.35 -6.22
CA PRO A 29 26.08 -29.87 -5.45
C PRO A 29 26.48 -30.73 -4.24
N HIS A 30 27.64 -31.39 -4.30
CA HIS A 30 28.16 -32.21 -3.20
C HIS A 30 28.81 -31.42 -2.05
N ILE A 31 29.10 -30.12 -2.22
CA ILE A 31 29.65 -29.26 -1.18
C ILE A 31 28.50 -28.82 -0.27
N PRO A 32 28.50 -29.19 1.03
CA PRO A 32 27.44 -28.77 1.94
C PRO A 32 27.43 -27.26 2.16
N ASP A 33 26.24 -26.69 2.36
CA ASP A 33 26.07 -25.24 2.59
C ASP A 33 26.82 -24.74 3.84
N ASP A 34 27.04 -25.60 4.84
CA ASP A 34 27.76 -25.27 6.07
C ASP A 34 29.18 -24.75 5.81
N PHE A 35 29.86 -25.28 4.79
CA PHE A 35 31.23 -24.88 4.42
C PHE A 35 31.33 -23.46 3.86
N VAL A 36 30.22 -22.96 3.32
CA VAL A 36 30.13 -21.63 2.70
C VAL A 36 29.22 -20.69 3.47
N SER A 37 28.66 -21.17 4.59
CA SER A 37 27.77 -20.39 5.43
C SER A 37 28.47 -19.14 5.99
N ILE A 38 27.80 -18.00 5.89
CA ILE A 38 28.24 -16.75 6.52
C ILE A 38 27.30 -16.49 7.67
N SER A 39 27.83 -16.45 8.90
CA SER A 39 27.02 -16.17 10.10
C SER A 39 26.15 -14.91 9.93
N GLY A 40 24.85 -15.05 10.19
CA GLY A 40 23.85 -13.99 10.02
C GLY A 40 23.23 -13.91 8.62
N TYR A 41 23.49 -14.89 7.75
CA TYR A 41 23.00 -14.91 6.38
C TYR A 41 22.59 -16.30 5.88
N ASN A 42 21.53 -16.33 5.09
CA ASN A 42 21.10 -17.44 4.26
C ASN A 42 21.86 -17.43 2.94
N ILE A 43 22.24 -18.60 2.45
CA ILE A 43 22.79 -18.81 1.10
C ILE A 43 21.69 -19.33 0.17
N ILE A 44 21.67 -18.82 -1.06
CA ILE A 44 20.84 -19.28 -2.17
C ILE A 44 21.79 -19.51 -3.33
N ARG A 45 21.82 -20.68 -3.94
CA ARG A 45 22.80 -20.99 -4.99
C ARG A 45 22.21 -21.81 -6.12
N LEU A 46 22.81 -21.65 -7.30
CA LEU A 46 22.57 -22.41 -8.51
C LEU A 46 23.94 -22.89 -8.99
N ASP A 47 24.25 -24.16 -8.70
CA ASP A 47 25.54 -24.78 -9.01
C ASP A 47 25.50 -25.47 -10.37
N ARG A 48 26.65 -25.64 -11.02
CA ARG A 48 26.78 -26.44 -12.24
C ARG A 48 27.10 -27.91 -11.94
N GLU A 49 26.36 -28.83 -12.56
CA GLU A 49 26.63 -30.26 -12.47
C GLU A 49 27.83 -30.71 -13.34
N SER A 50 28.01 -30.14 -14.53
CA SER A 50 28.81 -30.76 -15.62
C SER A 50 30.17 -30.11 -15.97
N THR A 51 30.47 -28.90 -15.51
CA THR A 51 31.72 -28.18 -15.86
C THR A 51 32.50 -27.74 -14.63
N GLU A 52 33.83 -27.73 -14.66
CA GLU A 52 34.69 -27.43 -13.50
C GLU A 52 34.45 -26.04 -12.86
N HIS A 53 34.00 -25.06 -13.64
CA HIS A 53 33.90 -23.65 -13.24
C HIS A 53 32.47 -23.12 -13.46
N GLY A 54 31.99 -22.22 -12.59
CA GLY A 54 30.73 -21.47 -12.75
C GLY A 54 29.63 -21.81 -11.74
N GLY A 55 28.51 -21.09 -11.85
CA GLY A 55 27.42 -21.07 -10.86
C GLY A 55 27.22 -19.69 -10.26
N VAL A 56 26.02 -19.47 -9.72
CA VAL A 56 25.61 -18.20 -9.12
C VAL A 56 25.16 -18.44 -7.69
N CYS A 57 25.60 -17.59 -6.76
CA CYS A 57 25.11 -17.63 -5.39
C CYS A 57 24.76 -16.23 -4.86
N MET A 58 23.71 -16.17 -4.06
CA MET A 58 23.19 -15.00 -3.39
C MET A 58 23.12 -15.20 -1.88
N TYR A 59 23.47 -14.17 -1.11
CA TYR A 59 23.40 -14.23 0.34
C TYR A 59 22.43 -13.19 0.89
N VAL A 60 21.46 -13.63 1.68
CA VAL A 60 20.39 -12.77 2.22
C VAL A 60 20.45 -12.78 3.74
N ARG A 61 20.42 -11.62 4.40
CA ARG A 61 20.47 -11.56 5.87
C ARG A 61 19.32 -12.35 6.49
N ASP A 62 19.55 -12.99 7.63
CA ASP A 62 18.57 -13.88 8.28
C ASP A 62 17.22 -13.21 8.59
N HIS A 63 17.23 -11.92 8.89
CA HIS A 63 16.02 -11.14 9.16
C HIS A 63 15.33 -10.60 7.91
N ILE A 64 15.95 -10.69 6.74
CA ILE A 64 15.35 -10.27 5.48
C ILE A 64 14.54 -11.43 4.94
N ARG A 65 13.23 -11.22 4.81
CA ARG A 65 12.35 -12.20 4.19
C ARG A 65 12.65 -12.26 2.70
N PHE A 66 12.75 -13.48 2.15
CA PHE A 66 12.94 -13.71 0.72
C PHE A 66 12.16 -14.91 0.20
N LYS A 67 12.01 -15.00 -1.12
CA LYS A 67 11.40 -16.11 -1.87
C LYS A 67 12.18 -16.31 -3.17
N ILE A 68 12.61 -17.54 -3.43
CA ILE A 68 13.24 -17.91 -4.69
C ILE A 68 12.14 -18.08 -5.76
N LEU A 69 12.34 -17.51 -6.94
CA LEU A 69 11.39 -17.53 -8.05
C LEU A 69 11.81 -18.59 -9.07
N THR A 70 11.68 -19.86 -8.68
CA THR A 70 12.04 -21.02 -9.52
C THR A 70 11.24 -21.09 -10.82
N ASP A 71 10.01 -20.57 -10.84
CA ASP A 71 9.10 -20.64 -11.98
C ASP A 71 9.57 -19.81 -13.20
N ILE A 72 10.52 -18.90 -13.02
CA ILE A 72 11.09 -18.06 -14.09
C ILE A 72 12.56 -18.36 -14.35
N MET A 73 13.13 -19.35 -13.66
CA MET A 73 14.49 -19.84 -13.86
C MET A 73 14.51 -20.88 -14.99
N ASP A 74 15.61 -20.91 -15.72
CA ASP A 74 15.84 -21.89 -16.79
C ASP A 74 17.19 -22.57 -16.53
N ASP A 75 17.20 -23.91 -16.53
CA ASP A 75 18.36 -24.73 -16.17
C ASP A 75 19.54 -24.55 -17.16
N ASN A 76 19.31 -23.99 -18.35
CA ASN A 76 20.35 -23.70 -19.33
C ASN A 76 21.11 -22.39 -19.04
N PHE A 77 20.59 -21.52 -18.17
CA PHE A 77 21.19 -20.22 -17.87
C PHE A 77 21.51 -20.07 -16.39
N GLU A 78 22.67 -19.49 -16.10
CA GLU A 78 23.09 -19.16 -14.74
C GLU A 78 22.45 -17.85 -14.27
N VAL A 79 21.14 -17.91 -14.05
CA VAL A 79 20.38 -16.77 -13.57
C VAL A 79 19.52 -17.15 -12.38
N LEU A 80 19.84 -16.58 -11.22
CA LEU A 80 19.08 -16.77 -9.99
C LEU A 80 18.09 -15.63 -9.80
N TRP A 81 16.80 -15.96 -9.62
CA TRP A 81 15.77 -14.97 -9.32
C TRP A 81 15.27 -15.07 -7.88
N VAL A 82 15.37 -13.97 -7.15
CA VAL A 82 14.95 -13.89 -5.74
C VAL A 82 14.13 -12.63 -5.50
N GLN A 83 12.94 -12.80 -4.92
CA GLN A 83 12.14 -11.70 -4.40
C GLN A 83 12.46 -11.47 -2.91
N ILE A 84 12.69 -10.23 -2.52
CA ILE A 84 12.98 -9.84 -1.14
C ILE A 84 11.99 -8.78 -0.63
N TRP A 85 11.76 -8.79 0.68
CA TRP A 85 10.94 -7.77 1.37
C TRP A 85 11.81 -7.05 2.40
N LEU A 86 12.05 -5.76 2.17
CA LEU A 86 12.80 -4.91 3.08
C LEU A 86 11.82 -4.10 3.95
N PRO A 87 12.12 -3.89 5.25
CA PRO A 87 11.32 -3.06 6.15
C PRO A 87 11.05 -1.64 5.63
N ARG A 88 11.94 -1.08 4.79
CA ARG A 88 11.90 0.32 4.36
C ARG A 88 12.21 0.46 2.87
N LEU A 89 11.17 0.38 2.04
CA LEU A 89 11.22 0.65 0.60
C LEU A 89 10.63 2.02 0.26
N PRO A 90 10.95 2.59 -0.92
CA PRO A 90 10.32 3.82 -1.37
C PRO A 90 8.79 3.65 -1.50
N ARG A 91 8.04 4.75 -1.40
CA ARG A 91 6.57 4.71 -1.48
C ARG A 91 6.13 4.12 -2.81
N GLY A 92 5.19 3.18 -2.76
CA GLY A 92 4.68 2.49 -3.94
C GLY A 92 5.46 1.24 -4.32
N ILE A 93 6.55 0.91 -3.61
CA ILE A 93 7.32 -0.32 -3.82
C ILE A 93 7.18 -1.21 -2.59
N GLN A 94 6.67 -2.42 -2.77
CA GLN A 94 6.40 -3.37 -1.69
C GLN A 94 7.47 -4.45 -1.55
N SER A 95 8.22 -4.72 -2.62
CA SER A 95 9.29 -5.71 -2.66
C SER A 95 10.30 -5.38 -3.76
N ILE A 96 11.46 -6.04 -3.73
CA ILE A 96 12.46 -5.96 -4.80
C ILE A 96 12.65 -7.36 -5.37
N ILE A 97 12.68 -7.46 -6.70
CA ILE A 97 13.06 -8.68 -7.41
C ILE A 97 14.48 -8.52 -7.90
N ILE A 98 15.30 -9.53 -7.60
CA ILE A 98 16.73 -9.53 -7.91
C ILE A 98 17.02 -10.70 -8.84
N GLY A 99 17.51 -10.38 -10.03
CA GLY A 99 18.07 -11.35 -10.98
C GLY A 99 19.59 -11.31 -10.90
N THR A 100 20.22 -12.35 -10.39
CA THR A 100 21.69 -12.49 -10.39
C THR A 100 22.09 -13.27 -11.62
N VAL A 101 22.78 -12.61 -12.56
CA VAL A 101 23.11 -13.13 -13.88
C VAL A 101 24.61 -13.41 -13.96
N TYR A 102 24.95 -14.60 -14.41
CA TYR A 102 26.29 -14.90 -14.92
C TYR A 102 26.19 -15.30 -16.39
N HIS A 103 26.84 -14.54 -17.27
CA HIS A 103 26.91 -14.82 -18.70
C HIS A 103 28.32 -15.27 -19.08
N PRO A 104 28.55 -16.57 -19.36
CA PRO A 104 29.87 -17.06 -19.73
C PRO A 104 30.42 -16.39 -21.01
N PRO A 105 31.73 -16.17 -21.15
CA PRO A 105 32.31 -15.56 -22.37
C PRO A 105 32.07 -16.35 -23.67
N SER A 106 31.78 -17.65 -23.57
CA SER A 106 31.59 -18.57 -24.70
C SER A 106 30.14 -18.90 -25.01
N SER A 107 29.16 -18.38 -24.26
CA SER A 107 27.75 -18.69 -24.44
C SER A 107 27.08 -17.83 -25.52
N SER A 108 25.90 -18.28 -25.97
CA SER A 108 25.13 -17.64 -27.04
C SER A 108 24.32 -16.44 -26.53
N ASP A 109 24.71 -15.22 -26.91
CA ASP A 109 24.03 -13.98 -26.53
C ASP A 109 22.51 -13.95 -26.86
N PRO A 110 22.03 -14.37 -28.06
CA PRO A 110 20.61 -14.24 -28.39
C PRO A 110 19.68 -15.04 -27.48
N LEU A 111 20.13 -16.21 -27.00
CA LEU A 111 19.32 -17.09 -26.19
C LEU A 111 19.12 -16.53 -24.78
N ILE A 112 20.19 -16.09 -24.12
CA ILE A 112 20.09 -15.47 -22.79
C ILE A 112 19.34 -14.14 -22.85
N LEU A 113 19.46 -13.37 -23.94
CA LEU A 113 18.70 -12.13 -24.13
C LEU A 113 17.20 -12.39 -24.27
N ALA A 114 16.81 -13.44 -25.00
CA ALA A 114 15.42 -13.84 -25.13
C ALA A 114 14.85 -14.30 -23.78
N TYR A 115 15.59 -15.14 -23.06
CA TYR A 115 15.25 -15.58 -21.72
C TYR A 115 15.08 -14.41 -20.75
N LEU A 116 16.07 -13.50 -20.64
CA LEU A 116 15.98 -12.34 -19.76
C LEU A 116 14.80 -11.43 -20.13
N HIS A 117 14.48 -11.28 -21.41
CA HIS A 117 13.30 -10.52 -21.85
C HIS A 117 12.00 -11.23 -21.43
N GLU A 118 11.90 -12.54 -21.57
CA GLU A 118 10.73 -13.30 -21.12
C GLU A 118 10.57 -13.23 -19.59
N SER A 119 11.64 -13.47 -18.83
CA SER A 119 11.64 -13.36 -17.37
C SER A 119 11.23 -11.95 -16.91
N MET A 120 11.77 -10.89 -17.53
CA MET A 120 11.41 -9.51 -17.20
C MET A 120 9.95 -9.20 -17.52
N SER A 121 9.42 -9.72 -18.63
CA SER A 121 8.01 -9.58 -18.99
C SER A 121 7.09 -10.29 -17.98
N ILE A 122 7.49 -11.47 -17.50
CA ILE A 122 6.78 -12.19 -16.44
C ILE A 122 6.83 -11.39 -15.13
N VAL A 123 8.00 -10.84 -14.79
CA VAL A 123 8.19 -10.01 -13.60
C VAL A 123 7.23 -8.82 -13.61
N GLU A 124 7.18 -8.06 -14.72
CA GLU A 124 6.31 -6.89 -14.87
C GLU A 124 4.81 -7.27 -14.83
N ALA A 125 4.44 -8.42 -15.41
CA ALA A 125 3.05 -8.87 -15.46
C ALA A 125 2.52 -9.43 -14.12
N GLN A 126 3.36 -10.15 -13.37
CA GLN A 126 2.93 -10.86 -12.16
C GLN A 126 3.19 -10.09 -10.86
N PHE A 127 4.22 -9.23 -10.83
CA PHE A 127 4.67 -8.56 -9.62
C PHE A 127 4.43 -7.05 -9.72
N THR A 128 3.17 -6.65 -9.56
CA THR A 128 2.82 -5.24 -9.43
C THR A 128 3.44 -4.62 -8.17
N ASP A 129 3.84 -3.35 -8.23
CA ASP A 129 4.47 -2.61 -7.14
C ASP A 129 5.81 -3.19 -6.63
N CYS A 130 6.62 -3.81 -7.50
CA CYS A 130 7.99 -4.22 -7.18
C CYS A 130 9.04 -3.37 -7.90
N GLY A 131 10.20 -3.18 -7.29
CA GLY A 131 11.39 -2.70 -7.99
C GLY A 131 12.23 -3.87 -8.49
N VAL A 132 13.05 -3.64 -9.51
CA VAL A 132 13.88 -4.68 -10.13
C VAL A 132 15.35 -4.31 -10.06
N ILE A 133 16.18 -5.29 -9.72
CA ILE A 133 17.64 -5.19 -9.78
C ILE A 133 18.17 -6.40 -10.53
N LEU A 134 18.84 -6.18 -11.65
CA LEU A 134 19.64 -7.20 -12.32
C LEU A 134 21.10 -6.93 -12.02
N LEU A 135 21.82 -7.91 -11.49
CA LEU A 135 23.23 -7.75 -11.11
C LEU A 135 24.04 -9.01 -11.45
N GLY A 136 25.35 -8.88 -11.51
CA GLY A 136 26.29 -9.98 -11.70
C GLY A 136 27.23 -9.73 -12.87
N ASP A 137 27.89 -10.78 -13.35
CA ASP A 137 28.87 -10.74 -14.42
C ASP A 137 28.20 -10.95 -15.78
N TYR A 138 28.14 -9.88 -16.58
CA TYR A 138 27.53 -9.89 -17.91
C TYR A 138 28.55 -10.19 -19.02
N ASN A 139 29.84 -10.29 -18.70
CA ASN A 139 30.92 -10.38 -19.67
C ASN A 139 30.75 -9.38 -20.85
N LYS A 140 30.45 -9.88 -22.06
CA LYS A 140 30.27 -9.05 -23.28
C LYS A 140 28.80 -8.80 -23.64
N LEU A 141 27.85 -9.19 -22.78
CA LEU A 141 26.42 -9.22 -23.11
C LEU A 141 25.82 -7.81 -23.33
N GLY A 142 25.25 -7.59 -24.50
CA GLY A 142 24.65 -6.32 -24.90
C GLY A 142 23.25 -6.05 -24.32
N MET A 143 23.16 -5.39 -23.17
CA MET A 143 21.88 -5.11 -22.48
C MET A 143 21.03 -3.95 -23.02
N THR A 144 21.33 -3.41 -24.21
CA THR A 144 20.66 -2.18 -24.71
C THR A 144 19.16 -2.32 -24.92
N ARG A 145 18.69 -3.47 -25.45
CA ARG A 145 17.26 -3.69 -25.68
C ARG A 145 16.48 -3.81 -24.36
N ILE A 146 17.02 -4.56 -23.39
CA ILE A 146 16.40 -4.77 -22.08
C ILE A 146 16.31 -3.44 -21.30
N LYS A 147 17.39 -2.64 -21.30
CA LYS A 147 17.38 -1.29 -20.71
C LYS A 147 16.23 -0.42 -21.23
N ASN A 148 16.05 -0.41 -22.55
CA ASN A 148 15.05 0.45 -23.19
C ASN A 148 13.63 -0.09 -23.01
N ALA A 149 13.44 -1.42 -23.03
CA ALA A 149 12.13 -2.05 -22.89
C ALA A 149 11.56 -1.90 -21.47
N TYR A 150 12.39 -2.12 -20.43
CA TYR A 150 11.95 -2.17 -19.04
C TYR A 150 12.37 -0.94 -18.20
N GLY A 151 12.95 0.08 -18.83
CA GLY A 151 13.34 1.32 -18.15
C GLY A 151 14.45 1.17 -17.10
N VAL A 152 15.18 0.04 -17.08
CA VAL A 152 16.28 -0.19 -16.13
C VAL A 152 17.53 0.58 -16.55
N LYS A 153 18.21 1.22 -15.59
CA LYS A 153 19.45 1.97 -15.82
C LYS A 153 20.64 1.21 -15.25
N GLN A 154 21.73 1.17 -16.01
CA GLN A 154 23.01 0.65 -15.57
C GLN A 154 23.68 1.68 -14.65
N ILE A 155 24.01 1.31 -13.41
CA ILE A 155 24.50 2.27 -12.40
C ILE A 155 26.00 2.16 -12.06
N VAL A 156 26.69 1.06 -12.37
CA VAL A 156 28.14 0.93 -12.11
C VAL A 156 28.90 1.87 -13.05
N PRO A 157 29.84 2.74 -12.61
CA PRO A 157 30.52 3.67 -13.52
C PRO A 157 31.97 3.28 -13.86
N PHE A 158 32.54 2.26 -13.21
CA PHE A 158 33.96 1.89 -13.30
C PHE A 158 34.17 0.46 -13.84
N PRO A 159 35.37 0.13 -14.36
CA PRO A 159 35.73 -1.24 -14.70
C PRO A 159 35.95 -2.09 -13.46
N THR A 160 35.64 -3.37 -13.56
CA THR A 160 35.69 -4.35 -12.47
C THR A 160 36.71 -5.45 -12.72
N ARG A 161 37.22 -5.62 -13.95
CA ARG A 161 38.35 -6.52 -14.24
C ARG A 161 39.33 -5.84 -15.20
N GLY A 162 40.47 -5.38 -14.68
CA GLY A 162 41.40 -4.56 -15.45
C GLY A 162 40.72 -3.30 -15.99
N ASN A 163 40.71 -3.14 -17.32
CA ASN A 163 40.00 -2.03 -17.99
C ASN A 163 38.58 -2.39 -18.45
N ASN A 164 38.14 -3.62 -18.21
CA ASN A 164 36.83 -4.09 -18.63
C ASN A 164 35.80 -3.95 -17.51
N LYS A 165 34.57 -3.67 -17.91
CA LYS A 165 33.43 -3.52 -17.02
C LYS A 165 32.47 -4.67 -17.24
N LEU A 166 32.63 -5.70 -16.44
CA LEU A 166 31.95 -6.98 -16.60
C LEU A 166 30.82 -7.12 -15.58
N ASP A 167 31.08 -6.72 -14.33
CA ASP A 167 30.12 -6.77 -13.24
C ASP A 167 29.23 -5.51 -13.28
N LEU A 168 27.98 -5.71 -13.67
CA LEU A 168 27.03 -4.64 -13.93
C LEU A 168 25.85 -4.73 -12.98
N VAL A 169 25.23 -3.58 -12.73
CA VAL A 169 23.97 -3.49 -11.98
C VAL A 169 23.00 -2.64 -12.79
N PHE A 170 21.85 -3.21 -13.13
CA PHE A 170 20.75 -2.56 -13.82
C PHE A 170 19.54 -2.47 -12.88
N THR A 171 18.95 -1.29 -12.75
CA THR A 171 17.76 -1.13 -11.90
C THR A 171 16.86 0.01 -12.35
N ASP A 172 15.55 -0.16 -12.17
CA ASP A 172 14.54 0.89 -12.28
C ASP A 172 14.55 1.84 -11.05
N LEU A 173 15.22 1.43 -9.97
CA LEU A 173 15.36 2.18 -8.72
C LEU A 173 16.60 3.08 -8.68
N SER A 174 17.23 3.37 -9.82
CA SER A 174 18.50 4.11 -9.89
C SER A 174 18.52 5.43 -9.09
N ALA A 175 17.39 6.13 -8.98
CA ALA A 175 17.27 7.38 -8.22
C ALA A 175 17.33 7.20 -6.68
N PHE A 176 17.16 5.97 -6.19
CA PHE A 176 17.15 5.63 -4.77
C PHE A 176 18.47 5.02 -4.29
N TYR A 177 19.46 4.89 -5.18
CA TYR A 177 20.79 4.39 -4.87
C TYR A 177 21.84 5.49 -5.03
N GLU A 178 22.84 5.47 -4.14
CA GLU A 178 24.05 6.28 -4.30
C GLU A 178 24.87 5.74 -5.48
N VAL A 179 25.84 6.54 -5.94
CA VAL A 179 26.78 6.09 -6.96
C VAL A 179 27.52 4.85 -6.43
N PRO A 180 27.51 3.71 -7.15
CA PRO A 180 28.20 2.51 -6.70
C PRO A 180 29.67 2.78 -6.38
N ILE A 181 30.20 2.03 -5.40
CA ILE A 181 31.56 2.19 -4.91
C ILE A 181 32.37 0.96 -5.32
N LYS A 182 33.54 1.20 -5.91
CA LYS A 182 34.51 0.15 -6.22
C LYS A 182 35.19 -0.32 -4.94
N ARG A 183 35.19 -1.62 -4.70
CA ARG A 183 35.88 -2.27 -3.58
C ARG A 183 36.99 -3.18 -4.12
N PRO A 184 38.05 -3.41 -3.34
CA PRO A 184 39.09 -4.35 -3.73
C PRO A 184 38.51 -5.74 -4.04
N PRO A 185 39.20 -6.55 -4.86
CA PRO A 185 38.82 -7.93 -5.08
C PRO A 185 38.78 -8.69 -3.75
N PHE A 186 37.84 -9.61 -3.64
CA PHE A 186 37.70 -10.39 -2.42
C PHE A 186 38.43 -11.73 -2.56
N GLY A 187 39.25 -12.06 -1.56
CA GLY A 187 40.01 -13.31 -1.52
C GLY A 187 40.96 -13.42 -2.70
N LEU A 188 40.79 -14.46 -3.52
CA LEU A 188 41.61 -14.75 -4.70
C LEU A 188 40.94 -14.31 -6.03
N SER A 189 39.80 -13.60 -5.97
CA SER A 189 39.12 -13.11 -7.17
C SER A 189 40.02 -12.11 -7.91
N ASP A 190 39.99 -12.16 -9.25
CA ASP A 190 40.63 -11.18 -10.12
C ASP A 190 39.68 -10.05 -10.54
N HIS A 191 38.46 -10.02 -9.99
CA HIS A 191 37.46 -8.97 -10.17
C HIS A 191 37.36 -8.09 -8.92
N ASP A 192 37.38 -6.77 -9.11
CA ASP A 192 37.03 -5.79 -8.10
C ASP A 192 35.54 -5.84 -7.77
N SER A 193 35.18 -5.82 -6.48
CA SER A 193 33.79 -5.94 -6.06
C SER A 193 33.02 -4.61 -6.18
N VAL A 194 31.72 -4.69 -6.43
CA VAL A 194 30.80 -3.54 -6.53
C VAL A 194 29.96 -3.42 -5.26
N GLU A 195 29.99 -2.26 -4.59
CA GLU A 195 29.08 -1.96 -3.49
C GLU A 195 28.01 -0.96 -3.93
N VAL A 196 26.74 -1.34 -3.78
CA VAL A 196 25.57 -0.49 -4.06
C VAL A 196 24.86 -0.19 -2.75
N GLN A 197 24.68 1.11 -2.44
CA GLN A 197 24.05 1.56 -1.19
C GLN A 197 22.82 2.42 -1.48
N PRO A 198 21.70 2.24 -0.76
CA PRO A 198 20.56 3.13 -0.89
C PRO A 198 20.94 4.54 -0.42
N VAL A 199 20.40 5.58 -1.05
CA VAL A 199 20.59 6.96 -0.64
C VAL A 199 20.19 7.11 0.82
N ALA A 200 21.12 7.63 1.64
CA ALA A 200 20.81 7.93 3.03
C ALA A 200 19.57 8.82 3.10
N ARG A 201 18.51 8.33 3.77
CA ARG A 201 17.31 9.13 3.98
C ARG A 201 17.72 10.38 4.73
N GLN A 202 17.66 11.53 4.06
CA GLN A 202 17.62 12.80 4.79
C GLN A 202 16.47 12.66 5.76
N LYS A 203 16.78 12.72 7.06
CA LYS A 203 15.78 13.06 8.06
C LYS A 203 15.35 14.47 7.68
N PHE A 204 14.41 14.58 6.75
CA PHE A 204 13.51 15.70 6.79
C PHE A 204 13.05 15.70 8.24
N PRO A 205 13.26 16.79 9.00
CA PRO A 205 12.57 16.91 10.27
C PRO A 205 11.13 16.49 9.98
N ASP A 206 10.50 15.79 10.93
CA ASP A 206 9.04 15.67 10.94
C ASP A 206 8.44 17.07 11.15
N ASN A 207 8.74 18.01 10.26
CA ASN A 207 7.81 18.95 9.74
C ASN A 207 6.77 18.10 9.00
N LYS A 208 6.00 17.29 9.75
CA LYS A 208 4.57 17.31 9.56
C LYS A 208 4.27 18.79 9.47
N VAL A 209 4.05 19.28 8.26
CA VAL A 209 3.32 20.51 8.08
C VAL A 209 1.93 20.15 8.58
N LEU A 210 1.78 20.16 9.91
CA LEU A 210 0.53 20.49 10.53
C LEU A 210 0.23 21.84 9.92
N LEU A 211 -0.70 21.84 8.98
CA LEU A 211 -1.31 23.05 8.46
C LEU A 211 -1.98 23.69 9.69
N LYS A 212 -1.19 24.47 10.44
CA LYS A 212 -1.62 25.13 11.69
C LYS A 212 -2.61 26.25 11.38
N SER A 213 -2.58 26.77 10.15
CA SER A 213 -3.46 27.83 9.69
C SER A 213 -3.77 27.68 8.21
N ARG A 214 -5.06 27.79 7.89
CA ARG A 214 -5.64 27.80 6.54
C ARG A 214 -5.49 29.18 5.91
N ASP A 215 -5.34 29.21 4.58
CA ASP A 215 -5.57 30.44 3.82
C ASP A 215 -7.08 30.72 3.79
N LEU A 216 -7.52 31.59 4.71
CA LEU A 216 -8.92 32.02 4.90
C LEU A 216 -9.31 33.20 4.02
N ARG A 217 -8.42 33.67 3.11
CA ARG A 217 -8.76 34.80 2.24
C ARG A 217 -9.99 34.45 1.41
N SER A 218 -10.96 35.37 1.39
CA SER A 218 -12.16 35.32 0.57
C SER A 218 -11.78 35.23 -0.90
N THR A 219 -11.60 34.03 -1.42
CA THR A 219 -11.30 33.83 -2.83
C THR A 219 -12.57 33.40 -3.53
N LYS A 220 -12.79 33.98 -4.71
CA LYS A 220 -13.85 33.62 -5.66
C LYS A 220 -13.63 32.19 -6.22
N ARG A 221 -13.48 31.17 -5.38
CA ARG A 221 -13.12 29.78 -5.75
C ARG A 221 -14.27 29.04 -6.42
N VAL A 222 -15.50 29.35 -6.04
CA VAL A 222 -16.72 28.94 -6.76
C VAL A 222 -16.67 29.44 -8.22
N LEU A 223 -16.08 30.62 -8.48
CA LEU A 223 -15.86 31.10 -9.85
C LEU A 223 -14.70 30.36 -10.55
N LEU A 224 -13.64 29.95 -9.83
CA LEU A 224 -12.55 29.15 -10.39
C LEU A 224 -13.06 27.79 -10.91
N CYS A 225 -13.86 27.06 -10.12
CA CYS A 225 -14.47 25.79 -10.58
C CYS A 225 -15.48 26.01 -11.73
N ARG A 226 -16.20 27.14 -11.74
CA ARG A 226 -17.13 27.51 -12.83
C ARG A 226 -16.42 27.95 -14.11
N SER A 227 -15.26 28.59 -14.03
CA SER A 227 -14.56 29.16 -15.18
C SER A 227 -13.55 28.19 -15.81
N THR A 228 -13.00 27.25 -15.04
CA THR A 228 -11.98 26.31 -15.51
C THR A 228 -12.55 25.12 -16.29
N TRP A 229 -13.82 24.75 -16.10
CA TRP A 229 -14.44 23.65 -16.83
C TRP A 229 -15.22 24.14 -18.06
N LYS A 230 -14.69 23.87 -19.26
CA LYS A 230 -15.41 24.13 -20.51
C LYS A 230 -16.72 23.34 -20.55
N LYS A 231 -17.80 24.07 -20.84
CA LYS A 231 -19.23 23.78 -20.68
C LYS A 231 -19.81 22.64 -21.55
N LYS A 232 -19.10 21.58 -21.92
CA LYS A 232 -19.68 20.46 -22.70
C LYS A 232 -19.16 19.08 -22.31
N GLN A 233 -20.05 18.09 -22.29
CA GLN A 233 -19.76 16.68 -22.02
C GLN A 233 -20.47 15.79 -23.04
N ARG A 234 -19.96 14.57 -23.24
CA ARG A 234 -20.64 13.52 -24.02
C ARG A 234 -20.25 12.16 -23.47
N VAL A 235 -21.07 11.15 -23.72
CA VAL A 235 -20.87 9.76 -23.30
C VAL A 235 -20.32 8.96 -24.48
N LYS A 236 -19.36 8.07 -24.23
CA LYS A 236 -18.84 7.10 -25.20
C LYS A 236 -19.26 5.69 -24.76
N LEU A 237 -20.02 5.00 -25.59
CA LEU A 237 -20.40 3.59 -25.44
C LEU A 237 -19.68 2.78 -26.52
N GLY A 238 -18.65 2.00 -26.18
CA GLY A 238 -17.88 1.25 -27.19
C GLY A 238 -17.05 2.14 -28.12
N GLN A 239 -16.51 1.59 -29.21
CA GLN A 239 -15.48 2.25 -30.01
C GLN A 239 -16.01 3.48 -30.77
N ASP A 240 -17.25 3.41 -31.28
CA ASP A 240 -17.82 4.41 -32.22
C ASP A 240 -19.22 4.93 -31.86
N CYS A 241 -19.79 4.57 -30.71
CA CYS A 241 -21.05 5.18 -30.26
C CYS A 241 -20.76 6.34 -29.30
N LEU A 242 -20.92 7.56 -29.80
CA LEU A 242 -20.75 8.80 -29.05
C LEU A 242 -22.09 9.52 -28.97
N SER A 243 -22.48 9.95 -27.78
CA SER A 243 -23.59 10.88 -27.66
C SER A 243 -23.22 12.24 -28.24
N GLU A 244 -24.24 13.05 -28.50
CA GLU A 244 -24.04 14.47 -28.78
C GLU A 244 -23.40 15.19 -27.59
N TRP A 245 -22.81 16.35 -27.87
CA TRP A 245 -22.25 17.22 -26.85
C TRP A 245 -23.36 17.94 -26.08
N GLY A 246 -23.60 17.53 -24.85
CA GLY A 246 -24.49 18.21 -23.91
C GLY A 246 -23.77 19.29 -23.12
N VAL A 247 -24.43 20.42 -22.88
CA VAL A 247 -23.91 21.46 -22.00
C VAL A 247 -24.11 21.06 -20.55
N VAL A 248 -23.07 21.18 -19.72
CA VAL A 248 -23.17 20.92 -18.28
C VAL A 248 -23.07 22.23 -17.52
N PRO A 249 -24.21 22.76 -17.03
CA PRO A 249 -24.26 24.08 -16.41
C PRO A 249 -23.67 24.11 -15.00
N ALA A 250 -23.65 22.96 -14.31
CA ALA A 250 -23.11 22.80 -12.97
C ALA A 250 -22.72 21.34 -12.70
N GLY A 251 -21.87 21.14 -11.68
CA GLY A 251 -21.44 19.81 -11.25
C GLY A 251 -20.13 19.35 -11.88
N VAL A 252 -19.54 18.37 -11.22
CA VAL A 252 -18.25 17.78 -11.60
C VAL A 252 -18.52 16.35 -12.08
N PRO A 253 -18.13 15.97 -13.30
CA PRO A 253 -18.44 14.65 -13.83
C PRO A 253 -17.80 13.54 -12.98
N GLN A 254 -18.64 12.58 -12.57
CA GLN A 254 -18.21 11.40 -11.82
C GLN A 254 -17.23 10.56 -12.66
N GLY A 255 -16.20 10.00 -12.01
CA GLY A 255 -15.16 9.20 -12.67
C GLY A 255 -14.01 10.01 -13.27
N LYS A 256 -13.98 11.35 -13.14
CA LYS A 256 -12.78 12.14 -13.48
C LYS A 256 -11.79 12.18 -12.31
N LYS A 257 -10.50 12.03 -12.61
CA LYS A 257 -9.40 12.09 -11.62
C LYS A 257 -9.38 13.40 -10.82
N LEU A 258 -9.67 14.53 -11.46
CA LEU A 258 -9.75 15.85 -10.81
C LEU A 258 -11.06 16.08 -10.06
N GLY A 259 -12.06 15.22 -10.27
CA GLY A 259 -13.42 15.49 -9.81
C GLY A 259 -13.54 15.62 -8.29
N PRO A 260 -13.02 14.66 -7.52
CA PRO A 260 -13.02 14.72 -6.05
C PRO A 260 -12.31 15.96 -5.50
N TRP A 261 -11.19 16.37 -6.11
CA TRP A 261 -10.41 17.53 -5.67
C TRP A 261 -11.19 18.84 -5.82
N LEU A 262 -11.86 19.01 -6.96
CA LEU A 262 -12.69 20.18 -7.21
C LEU A 262 -13.91 20.22 -6.30
N PHE A 263 -14.49 19.05 -6.01
CA PHE A 263 -15.59 18.94 -5.05
C PHE A 263 -15.14 19.31 -3.63
N ILE A 264 -14.01 18.77 -3.17
CA ILE A 264 -13.43 19.11 -1.86
C ILE A 264 -13.16 20.61 -1.78
N ALA A 265 -12.53 21.20 -2.81
CA ALA A 265 -12.28 22.64 -2.86
C ALA A 265 -13.57 23.48 -2.77
N MET A 266 -14.69 22.96 -3.28
CA MET A 266 -16.00 23.63 -3.26
C MET A 266 -16.69 23.53 -1.90
N ILE A 267 -16.66 22.36 -1.23
CA ILE A 267 -17.32 22.14 0.07
C ILE A 267 -16.46 22.56 1.28
N ASN A 268 -15.16 22.79 1.06
CA ASN A 268 -14.23 23.09 2.15
C ASN A 268 -14.59 24.39 2.90
N ASP A 269 -15.24 25.34 2.24
CA ASP A 269 -15.66 26.61 2.85
C ASP A 269 -16.95 26.51 3.67
N LEU A 270 -17.62 25.34 3.67
CA LEU A 270 -18.71 25.06 4.60
C LEU A 270 -18.14 24.87 6.00
N ASP A 271 -18.20 25.92 6.81
CA ASP A 271 -17.63 25.99 8.15
C ASP A 271 -18.54 26.85 9.02
N ILE A 272 -18.78 26.44 10.26
CA ILE A 272 -19.71 27.10 11.18
C ILE A 272 -18.94 27.39 12.46
N ALA A 273 -18.88 28.67 12.82
CA ALA A 273 -18.18 29.10 14.02
C ALA A 273 -18.75 28.40 15.26
N ASP A 274 -17.87 28.12 16.22
CA ASP A 274 -18.21 27.62 17.56
C ASP A 274 -19.00 26.30 17.57
N THR A 275 -18.87 25.49 16.51
CA THR A 275 -19.61 24.24 16.33
C THR A 275 -18.66 23.08 16.03
N GLU A 276 -18.84 21.93 16.67
CA GLU A 276 -18.10 20.72 16.29
C GLU A 276 -18.69 20.15 14.99
N LEU A 277 -17.93 20.29 13.91
CA LEU A 277 -18.34 19.92 12.57
C LEU A 277 -17.29 19.02 11.90
N TRP A 278 -17.73 17.84 11.45
CA TRP A 278 -16.92 16.90 10.67
C TRP A 278 -17.47 16.73 9.27
N LYS A 279 -16.57 16.61 8.30
CA LYS A 279 -16.91 16.43 6.88
C LYS A 279 -16.20 15.23 6.29
N TYR A 280 -16.92 14.45 5.51
CA TYR A 280 -16.37 13.42 4.65
C TYR A 280 -17.04 13.50 3.27
N VAL A 281 -16.36 14.16 2.33
CA VAL A 281 -16.93 14.48 1.02
C VAL A 281 -18.24 15.28 1.22
N ASP A 282 -19.39 14.71 0.89
CA ASP A 282 -20.72 15.31 1.01
C ASP A 282 -21.36 15.06 2.40
N ASP A 283 -20.93 14.02 3.11
CA ASP A 283 -21.42 13.73 4.46
C ASP A 283 -20.87 14.79 5.44
N THR A 284 -21.77 15.56 6.04
CA THR A 284 -21.44 16.55 7.08
C THR A 284 -22.17 16.18 8.36
N THR A 285 -21.43 16.10 9.47
CA THR A 285 -21.96 15.79 10.80
C THR A 285 -21.66 16.96 11.71
N ILE A 286 -22.69 17.43 12.41
CA ILE A 286 -22.58 18.44 13.46
C ILE A 286 -22.92 17.78 14.79
N SER A 287 -22.17 18.10 15.84
CA SER A 287 -22.55 17.73 17.20
C SER A 287 -22.49 18.90 18.17
N GLU A 288 -23.28 18.77 19.23
CA GLU A 288 -23.25 19.64 20.39
C GLU A 288 -23.26 18.76 21.64
N THR A 289 -22.43 19.11 22.62
CA THR A 289 -22.55 18.56 23.98
C THR A 289 -23.37 19.53 24.81
N VAL A 290 -24.56 19.12 25.24
CA VAL A 290 -25.45 19.94 26.07
C VAL A 290 -25.30 19.54 27.55
N PRO A 291 -24.71 20.40 28.41
CA PRO A 291 -24.64 20.14 29.83
C PRO A 291 -26.04 20.12 30.46
N LYS A 292 -26.20 19.37 31.56
CA LYS A 292 -27.41 19.38 32.38
C LYS A 292 -27.76 20.83 32.74
N SER A 293 -29.03 21.23 32.54
CA SER A 293 -29.58 22.59 32.76
C SER A 293 -29.31 23.67 31.69
N LYS A 294 -28.62 23.35 30.58
CA LYS A 294 -28.49 24.27 29.44
C LYS A 294 -29.46 23.91 28.31
N VAL A 295 -29.77 24.93 27.50
CA VAL A 295 -30.56 24.79 26.27
C VAL A 295 -29.61 24.47 25.12
N SER A 296 -30.07 23.65 24.18
CA SER A 296 -29.33 23.31 22.96
C SER A 296 -29.28 24.51 22.00
N THR A 297 -28.12 24.72 21.36
CA THR A 297 -27.89 25.72 20.32
C THR A 297 -27.78 25.10 18.93
N ILE A 298 -27.94 23.78 18.83
CA ILE A 298 -27.79 23.01 17.58
C ILE A 298 -28.66 23.55 16.44
N GLN A 299 -29.88 24.04 16.73
CA GLN A 299 -30.77 24.59 15.70
C GLN A 299 -30.15 25.81 15.03
N ALA A 300 -29.53 26.73 15.78
CA ALA A 300 -28.87 27.90 15.23
C ALA A 300 -27.66 27.52 14.34
N ALA A 301 -26.93 26.47 14.73
CA ALA A 301 -25.86 25.92 13.90
C ALA A 301 -26.42 25.31 12.61
N VAL A 302 -27.52 24.55 12.69
CA VAL A 302 -28.21 23.96 11.55
C VAL A 302 -28.74 25.03 10.58
N ASP A 303 -29.32 26.12 11.09
CA ASP A 303 -29.81 27.25 10.29
C ASP A 303 -28.66 27.97 9.57
N SER A 304 -27.52 28.12 10.26
CA SER A 304 -26.29 28.68 9.70
C SER A 304 -25.71 27.78 8.60
N LEU A 305 -25.77 26.45 8.79
CA LEU A 305 -25.39 25.46 7.78
C LEU A 305 -26.26 25.57 6.53
N ALA A 306 -27.58 25.62 6.73
CA ALA A 306 -28.56 25.70 5.64
C ALA A 306 -28.38 26.99 4.83
N SER A 307 -28.21 28.13 5.52
CA SER A 307 -27.95 29.43 4.91
C SER A 307 -26.65 29.45 4.11
N SER A 308 -25.57 28.91 4.68
CA SER A 308 -24.25 28.82 4.03
C SER A 308 -24.25 27.86 2.84
N SER A 309 -25.02 26.78 2.93
CA SER A 309 -25.21 25.83 1.83
C SER A 309 -25.96 26.50 0.67
N ALA A 310 -27.06 27.20 0.97
CA ALA A 310 -27.85 27.93 -0.02
C ALA A 310 -27.07 29.06 -0.70
N SER A 311 -26.26 29.82 0.04
CA SER A 311 -25.39 30.86 -0.53
C SER A 311 -24.36 30.27 -1.50
N ASN A 312 -23.86 29.08 -1.19
CA ASN A 312 -22.94 28.31 -2.03
C ASN A 312 -23.63 27.48 -3.12
N LYS A 313 -24.96 27.60 -3.27
CA LYS A 313 -25.78 26.87 -4.25
C LYS A 313 -25.74 25.35 -4.07
N PHE A 314 -25.55 24.89 -2.84
CA PHE A 314 -25.81 23.53 -2.42
C PHE A 314 -27.22 23.42 -1.86
N GLN A 315 -27.82 22.24 -2.02
CA GLN A 315 -29.10 21.90 -1.44
C GLN A 315 -28.89 20.77 -0.43
N LEU A 316 -29.36 20.97 0.79
CA LEU A 316 -29.38 19.92 1.80
C LEU A 316 -30.44 18.88 1.42
N ASN A 317 -30.21 17.62 1.79
CA ASN A 317 -31.17 16.55 1.57
C ASN A 317 -31.82 16.19 2.90
N GLU A 318 -32.97 16.83 3.18
CA GLU A 318 -33.71 16.73 4.43
C GLU A 318 -34.07 15.27 4.75
N SER A 319 -34.43 14.48 3.73
CA SER A 319 -34.76 13.05 3.90
C SER A 319 -33.57 12.19 4.37
N LYS A 320 -32.34 12.62 4.08
CA LYS A 320 -31.10 11.95 4.50
C LYS A 320 -30.53 12.51 5.79
N CYS A 321 -30.86 13.73 6.15
CA CYS A 321 -30.53 14.29 7.45
C CYS A 321 -31.23 13.50 8.55
N LYS A 322 -30.50 13.16 9.61
CA LYS A 322 -31.00 12.43 10.78
C LYS A 322 -30.49 13.07 12.04
N GLU A 323 -31.32 13.12 13.06
CA GLU A 323 -30.93 13.53 14.40
C GLU A 323 -30.69 12.27 15.25
N MET A 324 -29.54 12.20 15.93
CA MET A 324 -29.29 11.15 16.91
C MET A 324 -28.89 11.80 18.24
N ARG A 325 -29.63 11.49 19.30
CA ARG A 325 -29.39 12.00 20.65
C ARG A 325 -28.75 10.91 21.50
N ILE A 326 -27.56 11.16 22.03
CA ILE A 326 -26.85 10.24 22.93
C ILE A 326 -26.94 10.80 24.35
N SER A 327 -27.56 10.06 25.26
CA SER A 327 -27.65 10.43 26.68
C SER A 327 -27.64 9.18 27.56
N PHE A 328 -26.82 9.21 28.61
CA PHE A 328 -26.81 8.20 29.67
C PHE A 328 -27.46 8.69 30.95
N SER A 329 -28.03 9.91 30.93
CA SER A 329 -28.75 10.45 32.08
C SER A 329 -30.08 9.73 32.25
N THR A 330 -30.43 9.45 33.51
CA THR A 330 -31.75 8.92 33.87
C THR A 330 -32.81 10.02 33.96
N SER A 331 -32.42 11.29 33.90
CA SER A 331 -33.34 12.43 33.87
C SER A 331 -33.78 12.73 32.43
N ASP A 332 -35.08 12.61 32.17
CA ASP A 332 -35.64 12.92 30.85
C ASP A 332 -35.54 14.44 30.60
N THR A 333 -34.82 14.82 29.55
CA THR A 333 -34.65 16.22 29.14
C THR A 333 -35.28 16.37 27.78
N TYR A 334 -36.33 17.20 27.71
CA TYR A 334 -37.01 17.48 26.45
C TYR A 334 -36.17 18.46 25.61
N PHE A 335 -36.06 18.16 24.32
CA PHE A 335 -35.50 19.06 23.31
C PHE A 335 -36.44 19.08 22.11
N ASP A 336 -36.70 20.27 21.59
CA ASP A 336 -37.49 20.47 20.39
C ASP A 336 -36.92 19.68 19.20
N PRO A 337 -37.76 19.24 18.25
CA PRO A 337 -37.28 18.63 17.00
C PRO A 337 -36.41 19.61 16.21
N ILE A 338 -35.34 19.10 15.59
CA ILE A 338 -34.52 19.91 14.69
C ILE A 338 -35.26 20.09 13.37
N VAL A 339 -35.35 21.32 12.88
CA VAL A 339 -36.02 21.67 11.63
C VAL A 339 -34.99 22.13 10.60
N VAL A 340 -35.06 21.60 9.38
CA VAL A 340 -34.27 22.08 8.23
C VAL A 340 -35.21 22.37 7.08
N ASN A 341 -35.12 23.58 6.52
CA ASN A 341 -35.99 24.03 5.42
C ASN A 341 -37.48 23.79 5.71
N GLU A 342 -37.91 24.12 6.94
CA GLU A 342 -39.30 23.93 7.42
C GLU A 342 -39.74 22.45 7.55
N VAL A 343 -38.81 21.49 7.41
CA VAL A 343 -39.06 20.06 7.58
C VAL A 343 -38.42 19.57 8.88
N GLU A 344 -39.20 18.93 9.75
CA GLU A 344 -38.67 18.25 10.94
C GLU A 344 -37.80 17.06 10.53
N ILE A 345 -36.56 17.03 11.05
CA ILE A 345 -35.62 15.94 10.82
C ILE A 345 -36.02 14.72 11.66
N GLU A 346 -35.96 13.54 11.03
CA GLU A 346 -36.20 12.28 11.72
C GLU A 346 -35.16 12.02 12.82
N LYS A 347 -35.66 11.85 14.05
CA LYS A 347 -34.89 11.35 15.18
C LYS A 347 -34.73 9.84 15.10
N VAL A 348 -33.48 9.36 15.14
CA VAL A 348 -33.13 7.94 15.04
C VAL A 348 -32.39 7.44 16.28
N SER A 349 -32.58 6.17 16.60
CA SER A 349 -31.82 5.45 17.63
C SER A 349 -30.53 4.83 17.11
N CYS A 350 -30.39 4.69 15.78
CA CYS A 350 -29.22 4.14 15.11
C CYS A 350 -29.03 4.84 13.77
N ALA A 351 -27.82 5.37 13.53
CA ALA A 351 -27.47 6.06 12.30
C ALA A 351 -26.28 5.38 11.63
N LYS A 352 -26.29 5.32 10.29
CA LYS A 352 -25.16 4.80 9.52
C LYS A 352 -24.24 5.94 9.09
N ILE A 353 -23.03 5.99 9.64
CA ILE A 353 -22.03 7.03 9.37
C ILE A 353 -20.78 6.34 8.83
N LEU A 354 -20.35 6.69 7.61
CA LEU A 354 -19.15 6.13 6.96
C LEU A 354 -19.08 4.60 6.95
N GLY A 355 -20.23 3.94 6.85
CA GLY A 355 -20.33 2.48 6.82
C GLY A 355 -20.42 1.80 8.20
N LEU A 356 -20.33 2.56 9.29
CA LEU A 356 -20.54 2.11 10.67
C LEU A 356 -21.98 2.38 11.10
N HIS A 357 -22.59 1.47 11.84
CA HIS A 357 -23.87 1.74 12.52
C HIS A 357 -23.56 2.19 13.94
N ILE A 358 -23.93 3.43 14.27
CA ILE A 358 -23.74 4.01 15.59
C ILE A 358 -25.11 4.12 16.25
N SER A 359 -25.28 3.45 17.37
CA SER A 359 -26.51 3.45 18.14
C SER A 359 -26.45 4.50 19.27
N CYS A 360 -27.59 5.05 19.66
CA CYS A 360 -27.69 6.11 20.66
C CYS A 360 -27.29 5.66 22.08
N ASP A 361 -27.25 4.35 22.31
CA ASP A 361 -26.74 3.73 23.54
C ASP A 361 -25.25 3.34 23.45
N LEU A 362 -24.59 3.73 22.35
CA LEU A 362 -23.20 3.42 22.00
C LEU A 362 -22.85 1.92 21.98
N LYS A 363 -23.86 1.04 21.87
CA LYS A 363 -23.64 -0.38 21.61
C LYS A 363 -23.46 -0.63 20.12
N TRP A 364 -22.70 -1.68 19.80
CA TRP A 364 -22.36 -2.04 18.42
C TRP A 364 -23.20 -3.19 17.85
N ASN A 365 -24.31 -3.55 18.49
CA ASN A 365 -25.10 -4.74 18.12
C ASN A 365 -25.61 -4.65 16.67
N ASP A 366 -26.21 -3.52 16.29
CA ASP A 366 -26.74 -3.30 14.93
C ASP A 366 -25.63 -3.37 13.88
N HIS A 367 -24.46 -2.79 14.19
CA HIS A 367 -23.29 -2.85 13.33
C HIS A 367 -22.79 -4.27 13.13
N ILE A 368 -22.70 -5.04 14.20
CA ILE A 368 -22.26 -6.43 14.17
C ILE A 368 -23.23 -7.30 13.39
N ASP A 369 -24.54 -7.12 13.56
CA ASP A 369 -25.53 -7.88 12.80
C ASP A 369 -25.48 -7.55 11.29
N ASP A 370 -25.21 -6.30 10.91
CA ASP A 370 -24.96 -5.92 9.51
C ASP A 370 -23.68 -6.57 8.95
N ILE A 371 -22.57 -6.55 9.70
CA ILE A 371 -21.32 -7.24 9.32
C ILE A 371 -21.59 -8.74 9.14
N ILE A 372 -22.22 -9.40 10.10
CA ILE A 372 -22.55 -10.83 10.04
C ILE A 372 -23.40 -11.13 8.81
N THR A 373 -24.39 -10.30 8.51
CA THR A 373 -25.27 -10.46 7.36
C THR A 373 -24.50 -10.37 6.04
N LYS A 374 -23.60 -9.39 5.90
CA LYS A 374 -22.72 -9.26 4.73
C LYS A 374 -21.77 -10.44 4.60
N CYS A 375 -21.12 -10.84 5.70
CA CYS A 375 -20.23 -11.99 5.74
C CYS A 375 -20.95 -13.28 5.35
N LYS A 376 -22.16 -13.53 5.85
CA LYS A 376 -22.97 -14.71 5.48
C LYS A 376 -23.19 -14.81 3.97
N LYS A 377 -23.53 -13.70 3.31
CA LYS A 377 -23.71 -13.66 1.84
C LYS A 377 -22.42 -14.03 1.10
N ARG A 378 -21.27 -13.52 1.54
CA ARG A 378 -19.96 -13.83 0.92
C ARG A 378 -19.48 -15.25 1.23
N MET A 379 -19.72 -15.72 2.45
CA MET A 379 -19.42 -17.10 2.84
C MET A 379 -20.26 -18.12 2.07
N PHE A 380 -21.51 -17.79 1.72
CA PHE A 380 -22.29 -18.61 0.80
C PHE A 380 -21.60 -18.70 -0.57
N GLY A 381 -21.15 -17.56 -1.13
CA GLY A 381 -20.34 -17.55 -2.37
C GLY A 381 -19.09 -18.43 -2.27
N LEU A 382 -18.34 -18.34 -1.17
CA LEU A 382 -17.17 -19.18 -0.93
C LEU A 382 -17.52 -20.69 -0.90
N ARG A 383 -18.65 -21.07 -0.28
CA ARG A 383 -19.14 -22.45 -0.28
C ARG A 383 -19.51 -22.92 -1.68
N GLN A 384 -20.14 -22.05 -2.48
CA GLN A 384 -20.47 -22.37 -3.87
C GLN A 384 -19.20 -22.57 -4.70
N LEU A 385 -18.18 -21.72 -4.56
CA LEU A 385 -16.89 -21.90 -5.23
C LEU A 385 -16.20 -23.22 -4.81
N LYS A 386 -16.26 -23.56 -3.52
CA LYS A 386 -15.72 -24.83 -3.03
C LYS A 386 -16.46 -26.03 -3.65
N ARG A 387 -17.80 -25.96 -3.74
CA ARG A 387 -18.63 -27.00 -4.37
C ARG A 387 -18.36 -27.15 -5.87
N SER A 388 -18.02 -26.06 -6.55
CA SER A 388 -17.61 -26.05 -7.95
C SER A 388 -16.19 -26.60 -8.18
N GLY A 389 -15.52 -27.12 -7.15
CA GLY A 389 -14.22 -27.78 -7.27
C GLY A 389 -13.03 -26.84 -7.42
N LEU A 390 -13.18 -25.54 -7.11
CA LEU A 390 -12.06 -24.60 -7.22
C LEU A 390 -10.95 -24.92 -6.20
N GLY A 391 -9.70 -24.75 -6.65
CA GLY A 391 -8.51 -25.02 -5.85
C GLY A 391 -8.40 -24.14 -4.60
N LYS A 392 -7.68 -24.65 -3.59
CA LYS A 392 -7.50 -24.00 -2.27
C LYS A 392 -6.97 -22.57 -2.37
N SER A 393 -6.05 -22.29 -3.30
CA SER A 393 -5.49 -20.96 -3.52
C SER A 393 -6.56 -19.93 -3.89
N VAL A 394 -7.50 -20.29 -4.76
CA VAL A 394 -8.61 -19.43 -5.19
C VAL A 394 -9.59 -19.18 -4.04
N LEU A 395 -9.90 -20.22 -3.26
CA LEU A 395 -10.77 -20.10 -2.09
C LEU A 395 -10.17 -19.17 -1.02
N VAL A 396 -8.86 -19.27 -0.77
CA VAL A 396 -8.14 -18.38 0.14
C VAL A 396 -8.11 -16.95 -0.40
N SER A 397 -7.86 -16.78 -1.70
CA SER A 397 -7.90 -15.46 -2.35
C SER A 397 -9.27 -14.81 -2.20
N PHE A 398 -10.35 -15.54 -2.52
CA PHE A 398 -11.72 -15.06 -2.36
C PHE A 398 -12.02 -14.67 -0.91
N PHE A 399 -11.61 -15.48 0.07
CA PHE A 399 -11.81 -15.14 1.48
C PHE A 399 -11.09 -13.84 1.85
N ARG A 400 -9.82 -13.70 1.44
CA ARG A 400 -8.99 -12.52 1.73
C ARG A 400 -9.49 -11.24 1.07
N THR A 401 -10.10 -11.32 -0.11
CA THR A 401 -10.55 -10.14 -0.87
C THR A 401 -12.02 -9.80 -0.65
N CYS A 402 -12.88 -10.79 -0.37
CA CYS A 402 -14.33 -10.60 -0.29
C CYS A 402 -14.90 -10.68 1.12
N VAL A 403 -14.27 -11.44 2.04
CA VAL A 403 -14.79 -11.67 3.40
C VAL A 403 -14.02 -10.85 4.43
N ARG A 404 -12.69 -10.97 4.43
CA ARG A 404 -11.80 -10.32 5.41
C ARG A 404 -11.94 -8.79 5.48
N PRO A 405 -12.06 -8.04 4.37
CA PRO A 405 -12.17 -6.58 4.45
C PRO A 405 -13.44 -6.13 5.17
N ILE A 406 -14.53 -6.91 5.08
CA ILE A 406 -15.80 -6.61 5.75
C ILE A 406 -15.64 -6.70 7.27
N THR A 407 -14.85 -7.66 7.76
CA THR A 407 -14.63 -7.88 9.19
C THR A 407 -13.57 -6.98 9.80
N GLU A 408 -12.66 -6.44 8.99
CA GLU A 408 -11.54 -5.61 9.45
C GLU A 408 -11.81 -4.10 9.30
N TYR A 409 -12.74 -3.72 8.41
CA TYR A 409 -13.10 -2.32 8.20
C TYR A 409 -13.54 -1.66 9.51
N ALA A 410 -12.85 -0.58 9.90
CA ALA A 410 -13.12 0.21 11.11
C ALA A 410 -13.13 -0.59 12.43
N CYS A 411 -12.50 -1.78 12.45
CA CYS A 411 -12.37 -2.63 13.64
C CYS A 411 -11.86 -1.90 14.90
N PRO A 412 -10.85 -1.00 14.82
CA PRO A 412 -10.38 -0.26 16.00
C PRO A 412 -11.45 0.59 16.70
N VAL A 413 -12.56 0.90 16.04
CA VAL A 413 -13.63 1.75 16.59
C VAL A 413 -14.61 0.96 17.46
N TYR A 414 -14.95 -0.26 17.05
CA TYR A 414 -16.02 -1.04 17.69
C TYR A 414 -15.54 -2.25 18.48
N HIS A 415 -14.32 -2.74 18.23
CA HIS A 415 -13.85 -4.02 18.78
C HIS A 415 -13.84 -4.04 20.32
N ASP A 416 -13.32 -2.98 20.94
CA ASP A 416 -13.15 -2.90 22.40
C ASP A 416 -14.48 -2.77 23.16
N ASN A 417 -15.56 -2.41 22.46
CA ASN A 417 -16.89 -2.15 23.03
C ASN A 417 -17.90 -3.26 22.69
N LEU A 418 -17.42 -4.45 22.29
CA LEU A 418 -18.28 -5.60 22.03
C LEU A 418 -18.76 -6.25 23.34
N SER A 419 -20.02 -6.01 23.68
CA SER A 419 -20.65 -6.47 24.93
C SER A 419 -20.54 -7.98 25.21
N LYS A 420 -20.26 -8.84 24.20
CA LYS A 420 -19.77 -10.24 24.34
C LYS A 420 -19.02 -10.66 23.06
N CYS A 421 -17.68 -10.73 23.06
CA CYS A 421 -16.87 -11.29 21.95
C CYS A 421 -17.36 -12.67 21.46
N THR A 422 -17.94 -13.47 22.36
CA THR A 422 -18.43 -14.84 22.12
C THR A 422 -19.52 -14.93 21.04
N LYS A 423 -20.33 -13.89 20.79
CA LYS A 423 -21.38 -13.93 19.75
C LYS A 423 -20.82 -13.71 18.33
N PHE A 424 -19.75 -12.92 18.19
CA PHE A 424 -19.11 -12.66 16.90
C PHE A 424 -18.31 -13.88 16.44
N GLU A 425 -17.54 -14.48 17.35
CA GLU A 425 -16.74 -15.69 17.10
C GLU A 425 -17.59 -16.96 16.86
N ALA A 426 -18.80 -17.02 17.42
CA ALA A 426 -19.72 -18.14 17.22
C ALA A 426 -20.51 -18.05 15.89
N LYS A 427 -20.80 -16.85 15.39
CA LYS A 427 -21.61 -16.63 14.17
C LYS A 427 -20.77 -16.43 12.90
N VAL A 428 -19.58 -15.84 13.04
CA VAL A 428 -18.55 -15.82 12.01
C VAL A 428 -17.53 -16.86 12.45
N PRO A 429 -17.27 -17.94 11.68
CA PRO A 429 -16.36 -19.00 12.10
C PRO A 429 -14.93 -18.48 12.23
N MET A 430 -14.62 -17.85 13.37
CA MET A 430 -13.30 -17.32 13.73
C MET A 430 -12.29 -18.43 14.04
N HIS A 431 -12.73 -19.69 14.09
CA HIS A 431 -11.84 -20.86 14.07
C HIS A 431 -11.12 -21.04 12.73
N LEU A 432 -11.59 -20.39 11.65
CA LEU A 432 -10.80 -20.20 10.43
C LEU A 432 -9.78 -19.04 10.56
N LEU A 433 -9.78 -18.33 11.69
CA LEU A 433 -9.03 -17.09 11.92
C LEU A 433 -8.04 -17.11 13.11
N LYS A 434 -7.82 -18.19 13.89
CA LYS A 434 -6.68 -18.28 14.85
C LYS A 434 -6.20 -19.72 15.16
N PRO A 435 -4.89 -20.00 15.37
CA PRO A 435 -3.64 -19.40 14.82
C PRO A 435 -2.70 -20.46 14.15
N PRO A 436 -1.85 -20.11 13.15
CA PRO A 436 -0.79 -19.11 13.23
C PRO A 436 -0.77 -18.16 12.03
N LEU A 437 -1.71 -17.20 11.99
CA LEU A 437 -1.75 -16.14 10.98
C LEU A 437 -2.14 -14.77 11.57
N VAL A 438 -2.17 -14.65 12.90
CA VAL A 438 -2.37 -13.39 13.61
C VAL A 438 -1.01 -12.83 13.99
N LEU A 439 -0.59 -11.82 13.22
CA LEU A 439 0.34 -10.75 13.59
C LEU A 439 1.75 -11.15 14.07
N PRO A 440 2.74 -11.23 13.17
CA PRO A 440 4.02 -10.58 13.42
C PRO A 440 3.93 -9.14 12.90
N ALA A 441 3.96 -8.16 13.80
CA ALA A 441 4.09 -6.72 13.54
C ALA A 441 2.82 -5.84 13.38
N LEU A 442 1.86 -5.95 14.31
CA LEU A 442 1.18 -4.73 14.77
C LEU A 442 1.50 -4.50 16.25
N HIS A 443 2.70 -3.98 16.51
CA HIS A 443 2.90 -3.14 17.68
C HIS A 443 2.05 -1.88 17.48
N TYR A 444 0.83 -1.87 17.99
CA TYR A 444 0.14 -0.61 18.29
C TYR A 444 0.77 -0.02 19.56
N GLN A 445 2.00 0.46 19.43
CA GLN A 445 2.56 1.48 20.30
C GLN A 445 2.41 2.82 19.57
N TYR A 446 1.20 3.38 19.61
CA TYR A 446 1.07 4.83 19.61
C TYR A 446 0.50 5.20 20.97
N ASN A 447 1.44 5.53 21.86
CA ASN A 447 1.17 6.25 23.09
C ASN A 447 0.28 7.46 22.77
N VAL A 448 -0.95 7.38 23.24
CA VAL A 448 -1.70 8.54 23.69
C VAL A 448 -0.93 9.06 24.90
N ASN A 449 0.03 9.96 24.68
CA ASN A 449 0.49 10.85 25.74
C ASN A 449 -0.58 11.92 25.91
N ILE A 450 -1.59 11.63 26.74
CA ILE A 450 -2.28 12.65 27.51
C ILE A 450 -1.74 12.51 28.92
N CYS A 451 -0.90 13.46 29.31
CA CYS A 451 -0.56 13.68 30.71
C CYS A 451 -1.82 14.01 31.48
N LEU A 452 -2.20 13.17 32.44
CA LEU A 452 -2.89 13.59 33.66
C LEU A 452 -2.38 12.67 34.79
N LEU A 453 -1.74 13.34 35.76
CA LEU A 453 -1.08 12.91 37.01
C LEU A 453 -1.06 11.41 37.38
#